data_AF-A0A1B6JAB3-F1
#
_entry.id   AF-A0A1B6JAB3-F1
#
_cell.length_a   1.000
_cell.length_b   1.000
_cell.length_c   1.000
_cell.angle_alpha   90.00
_cell.angle_beta   90.00
_cell.angle_gamma   90.00
#
_symmetry.space_group_name_H-M   'P 1'
#
loop_
_entity.id
_entity.type
_entity.pdbx_description
1 polymer ?
#
loop_
_entity_poly.entity_id
_entity_poly.type
_entity_poly.pdbx_seq_one_letter_code
_entity_poly.pdbx_strand_id
1 'polypeptide(L)'
;IPPDRVFGVLERKFQDLSVINNPNEYTEIIEKHCTVVKLGTDCPVSDWKTLTDAVLKKPGQWHFQFQKAKKFIFSRSKSNPNSILVQGEANYVFEISESKSVMKRGKNFDNAVLRVIQEGHPVKQVKINDVKCLLNLHYGNDWQREPKL
;
A
#
# COMPACT_ATOMS: atom_id res chain seq x y z
N ILE A 1 23.99 -10.46 14.27
CA ILE A 1 24.32 -9.16 14.93
C ILE A 1 23.00 -8.56 15.40
N PRO A 2 22.90 -8.01 16.62
CA PRO A 2 21.68 -7.34 17.08
C PRO A 2 21.29 -6.19 16.13
N PRO A 3 19.99 -5.94 15.89
CA PRO A 3 19.53 -4.92 14.96
C PRO A 3 20.21 -3.56 15.16
N ASP A 4 20.30 -3.09 16.40
CA ASP A 4 20.92 -1.79 16.74
C ASP A 4 22.38 -1.69 16.32
N ARG A 5 23.12 -2.79 16.41
CA ARG A 5 24.53 -2.84 16.00
C ARG A 5 24.68 -2.87 14.48
N VAL A 6 23.70 -3.39 13.75
CA VAL A 6 23.65 -3.29 12.28
C VAL A 6 23.38 -1.85 11.85
N PHE A 7 22.41 -1.18 12.50
CA PHE A 7 22.12 0.23 12.23
C PHE A 7 23.33 1.14 12.50
N GLY A 8 24.02 0.97 13.63
CA GLY A 8 25.21 1.77 13.93
C GLY A 8 26.37 1.57 12.94
N VAL A 9 26.50 0.38 12.34
CA VAL A 9 27.51 0.13 11.29
C VAL A 9 27.10 0.77 9.96
N LEU A 10 25.81 0.71 9.61
CA LEU A 10 25.28 1.36 8.41
C LEU A 10 25.39 2.88 8.50
N GLU A 11 25.03 3.46 9.64
CA GLU A 11 25.06 4.90 9.88
C GLU A 11 26.47 5.47 9.70
N ARG A 12 27.49 4.83 10.29
CA ARG A 12 28.89 5.22 10.08
C ARG A 12 29.29 5.18 8.60
N LYS A 13 28.90 4.13 7.88
CA LYS A 13 29.18 4.02 6.43
C LYS A 13 28.51 5.12 5.61
N PHE A 14 27.29 5.52 5.98
CA PHE A 14 26.60 6.62 5.30
C PHE A 14 27.19 7.98 5.63
N GLN A 15 27.71 8.18 6.85
CA GLN A 15 28.40 9.43 7.23
C GLN A 15 29.71 9.62 6.46
N ASP A 16 30.41 8.53 6.12
CA ASP A 16 31.65 8.59 5.32
C ASP A 16 31.39 8.95 3.84
N LEU A 17 30.17 8.73 3.34
CA LEU A 17 29.76 9.04 1.97
C LEU A 17 29.23 10.47 1.90
N SER A 18 30.07 11.40 1.43
CA SER A 18 29.70 12.82 1.32
C SER A 18 28.65 13.10 0.24
N VAL A 19 28.62 12.29 -0.82
CA VAL A 19 27.66 12.39 -1.93
C VAL A 19 27.30 11.00 -2.40
N ILE A 20 26.00 10.76 -2.60
CA ILE A 20 25.50 9.54 -3.23
C ILE A 20 24.92 9.92 -4.59
N ASN A 21 25.56 9.45 -5.65
CA ASN A 21 25.23 9.84 -7.02
C ASN A 21 24.13 8.95 -7.62
N ASN A 22 23.99 7.71 -7.13
CA ASN A 22 23.03 6.75 -7.63
C ASN A 22 22.22 6.11 -6.48
N PRO A 23 20.88 6.05 -6.55
CA PRO A 23 20.04 5.34 -5.58
C PRO A 23 20.44 3.87 -5.34
N ASN A 24 21.04 3.20 -6.33
CA ASN A 24 21.50 1.83 -6.20
C ASN A 24 22.61 1.66 -5.15
N GLU A 25 23.44 2.68 -4.93
CA GLU A 25 24.54 2.64 -3.95
C GLU A 25 24.00 2.41 -2.53
N TYR A 26 22.85 3.01 -2.18
CA TYR A 26 22.18 2.74 -0.90
C TYR A 26 21.81 1.28 -0.75
N THR A 27 21.25 0.70 -1.81
CA THR A 27 20.78 -0.68 -1.82
C THR A 27 21.97 -1.62 -1.62
N GLU A 28 23.07 -1.41 -2.34
CA GLU A 28 24.29 -2.22 -2.22
C GLU A 28 24.95 -2.14 -0.84
N ILE A 29 24.91 -0.97 -0.18
CA ILE A 29 25.46 -0.81 1.18
C ILE A 29 24.63 -1.59 2.20
N ILE A 30 23.31 -1.55 2.07
CA ILE A 30 22.39 -2.24 2.98
C ILE A 30 22.43 -3.75 2.73
N GLU A 31 22.50 -4.19 1.48
CA GLU A 31 22.59 -5.61 1.08
C GLU A 31 23.80 -6.33 1.68
N LYS A 32 24.91 -5.61 1.95
CA LYS A 32 26.11 -6.18 2.60
C LYS A 32 25.87 -6.63 4.04
N HIS A 33 24.84 -6.11 4.70
CA HIS A 33 24.57 -6.37 6.12
C HIS A 33 23.17 -6.92 6.38
N CYS A 34 22.25 -6.80 5.42
CA CYS A 34 20.85 -7.19 5.53
C CYS A 34 20.37 -7.84 4.24
N THR A 35 19.36 -8.70 4.33
CA THR A 35 18.59 -9.11 3.16
C THR A 35 17.66 -7.97 2.77
N VAL A 36 17.84 -7.42 1.57
CA VAL A 36 16.96 -6.39 1.02
C VAL A 36 15.88 -7.06 0.19
N VAL A 37 14.62 -6.69 0.44
CA VAL A 37 13.46 -7.09 -0.36
C VAL A 37 12.91 -5.83 -1.00
N LYS A 38 12.99 -5.74 -2.33
CA LYS A 38 12.52 -4.57 -3.07
C LYS A 38 11.01 -4.62 -3.22
N LEU A 39 10.34 -3.59 -2.70
CA LEU A 39 8.90 -3.43 -2.85
C LEU A 39 8.57 -3.16 -4.33
N GLY A 40 7.59 -3.87 -4.88
CA GLY A 40 7.21 -3.80 -6.30
C GLY A 40 7.85 -4.92 -7.12
N THR A 41 9.15 -5.17 -6.91
CA THR A 41 9.94 -6.12 -7.71
C THR A 41 9.95 -7.51 -7.08
N ASP A 42 10.50 -7.62 -5.86
CA ASP A 42 10.57 -8.89 -5.12
C ASP A 42 9.28 -9.14 -4.34
N CYS A 43 8.62 -8.06 -3.91
CA CYS A 43 7.36 -8.09 -3.16
C CYS A 43 6.26 -7.37 -3.97
N PRO A 44 5.41 -8.11 -4.71
CA PRO A 44 4.41 -7.51 -5.57
C PRO A 44 3.39 -6.72 -4.75
N VAL A 45 3.25 -5.43 -5.06
CA VAL A 45 2.28 -4.55 -4.40
C VAL A 45 0.92 -4.79 -5.02
N SER A 46 -0.06 -5.17 -4.21
CA SER A 46 -1.38 -5.51 -4.69
C SER A 46 -2.44 -4.49 -4.27
N ASP A 47 -3.45 -4.27 -5.12
CA ASP A 47 -4.53 -3.31 -4.89
C ASP A 47 -5.61 -3.85 -3.96
N TRP A 48 -5.28 -3.86 -2.67
CA TRP A 48 -6.22 -4.20 -1.61
C TRP A 48 -7.34 -3.18 -1.46
N LYS A 49 -7.09 -1.92 -1.81
CA LYS A 49 -8.06 -0.83 -1.60
C LYS A 49 -9.26 -1.00 -2.52
N THR A 50 -9.03 -1.12 -3.82
CA THR A 50 -10.13 -1.30 -4.78
C THR A 50 -10.88 -2.60 -4.50
N LEU A 51 -10.16 -3.67 -4.13
CA LEU A 51 -10.81 -4.94 -3.79
C LEU A 51 -11.71 -4.80 -2.55
N THR A 52 -11.19 -4.25 -1.46
CA THR A 52 -11.94 -4.07 -0.21
C THR A 52 -13.12 -3.11 -0.41
N ASP A 53 -12.95 -2.03 -1.16
CA ASP A 53 -14.03 -1.11 -1.51
C ASP A 53 -15.11 -1.78 -2.37
N ALA A 54 -14.76 -2.77 -3.20
CA ALA A 54 -15.74 -3.53 -3.99
C ALA A 54 -16.55 -4.50 -3.13
N VAL A 55 -15.93 -5.14 -2.14
CA VAL A 55 -16.51 -6.24 -1.35
C VAL A 55 -17.14 -5.76 -0.03
N LEU A 56 -16.50 -4.85 0.70
CA LEU A 56 -16.94 -4.37 2.01
C LEU A 56 -17.83 -3.13 1.89
N LYS A 57 -18.77 -3.00 2.83
CA LYS A 57 -19.52 -1.76 3.03
C LYS A 57 -18.58 -0.71 3.63
N LYS A 58 -18.79 0.56 3.28
CA LYS A 58 -18.07 1.67 3.92
C LYS A 58 -18.42 1.71 5.41
N PRO A 59 -17.51 2.11 6.32
CA PRO A 59 -17.76 2.14 7.77
C PRO A 59 -19.03 2.88 8.18
N GLY A 60 -19.41 3.95 7.47
CA GLY A 60 -20.66 4.69 7.73
C GLY A 60 -21.95 3.93 7.37
N GLN A 61 -21.86 2.83 6.63
CA GLN A 61 -22.97 1.94 6.25
C GLN A 61 -23.01 0.67 7.10
N TRP A 62 -22.17 0.58 8.12
CA TRP A 62 -22.22 -0.54 9.05
C TRP A 62 -23.43 -0.38 9.96
N HIS A 63 -23.89 -1.50 10.51
CA HIS A 63 -25.05 -1.53 11.41
C HIS A 63 -24.73 -0.97 12.81
N PHE A 64 -23.49 -0.55 13.04
CA PHE A 64 -23.03 0.17 14.22
C PHE A 64 -22.06 1.28 13.79
N GLN A 65 -21.84 2.25 14.68
CA GLN A 65 -20.93 3.37 14.43
C GLN A 65 -19.48 2.95 14.69
N PHE A 66 -18.73 2.64 13.62
CA PHE A 66 -17.35 2.15 13.71
C PHE A 66 -16.46 2.98 14.64
N GLN A 67 -16.54 4.31 14.56
CA GLN A 67 -15.73 5.22 15.38
C GLN A 67 -16.08 5.20 16.88
N LYS A 68 -17.32 4.84 17.24
CA LYS A 68 -17.74 4.77 18.65
C LYS A 68 -17.55 3.39 19.25
N ALA A 69 -17.29 2.37 18.43
CA ALA A 69 -17.04 1.02 18.90
C ALA A 69 -15.66 0.95 19.56
N LYS A 70 -15.64 0.49 20.82
CA LYS A 70 -14.42 0.22 21.61
C LYS A 70 -14.01 -1.24 21.54
N LYS A 71 -14.98 -2.13 21.33
CA LYS A 71 -14.79 -3.58 21.22
C LYS A 71 -15.43 -4.07 19.93
N PHE A 72 -14.70 -4.91 19.21
CA PHE A 72 -15.18 -5.60 18.01
C PHE A 72 -15.22 -7.09 18.28
N ILE A 73 -16.34 -7.72 17.95
CA ILE A 73 -16.52 -9.16 18.09
C ILE A 73 -16.72 -9.73 16.70
N PHE A 74 -15.92 -10.73 16.37
CA PHE A 74 -16.00 -11.46 15.11
C PHE A 74 -16.53 -12.86 15.39
N SER A 75 -17.63 -13.22 14.76
CA SER A 75 -18.24 -14.53 14.89
C SER A 75 -18.47 -15.15 13.52
N ARG A 76 -18.34 -16.48 13.41
CA ARG A 76 -18.73 -17.18 12.18
C ARG A 76 -20.25 -17.32 12.14
N SER A 77 -20.85 -17.08 10.99
CA SER A 77 -22.27 -17.33 10.81
C SER A 77 -22.55 -18.84 10.89
N LYS A 78 -23.55 -19.23 11.68
CA LYS A 78 -23.98 -20.63 11.81
C LYS A 78 -24.54 -21.17 10.49
N SER A 79 -25.18 -20.32 9.68
CA SER A 79 -25.82 -20.71 8.42
C SER A 79 -24.85 -20.74 7.23
N ASN A 80 -23.79 -19.92 7.27
CA ASN A 80 -22.76 -19.89 6.24
C ASN A 80 -21.37 -19.77 6.89
N PRO A 81 -20.62 -20.87 7.01
CA PRO A 81 -19.33 -20.90 7.70
C PRO A 81 -18.27 -19.94 7.11
N ASN A 82 -18.37 -19.63 5.81
CA ASN A 82 -17.46 -18.70 5.12
C ASN A 82 -17.84 -17.23 5.36
N SER A 83 -19.00 -16.95 5.97
CA SER A 83 -19.41 -15.60 6.29
C SER A 83 -19.02 -15.24 7.73
N ILE A 84 -18.24 -14.18 7.86
CA ILE A 84 -17.94 -13.55 9.15
C ILE A 84 -18.99 -12.48 9.45
N LEU A 85 -19.55 -12.55 10.66
CA LEU A 85 -20.38 -11.51 11.25
C LEU A 85 -19.52 -10.65 12.16
N VAL A 86 -19.80 -9.35 12.14
CA VAL A 86 -19.08 -8.36 12.93
C VAL A 86 -20.09 -7.70 13.84
N GLN A 87 -19.69 -7.46 15.08
CA GLN A 87 -20.44 -6.72 16.08
C GLN A 87 -19.53 -5.67 16.70
N GLY A 88 -20.06 -4.48 16.95
CA GLY A 88 -19.30 -3.36 17.48
C GLY A 88 -19.97 -2.76 18.70
N GLU A 89 -19.26 -2.81 19.84
CA GLU A 89 -19.77 -2.35 21.13
C GLU A 89 -19.11 -1.05 21.56
N ALA A 90 -19.92 -0.09 22.03
CA ALA A 90 -19.42 1.17 22.58
C ALA A 90 -18.79 1.01 23.98
N ASN A 91 -19.07 -0.11 24.65
CA ASN A 91 -18.55 -0.44 25.98
C ASN A 91 -17.77 -1.75 25.92
N TYR A 92 -16.74 -1.90 26.75
CA TYR A 92 -15.97 -3.14 26.82
C TYR A 92 -16.74 -4.28 27.51
N VAL A 93 -17.57 -3.92 28.50
CA VAL A 93 -18.21 -4.88 29.42
C VAL A 93 -19.48 -5.49 28.85
N PHE A 94 -20.31 -4.69 28.17
CA PHE A 94 -21.62 -5.13 27.69
C PHE A 94 -21.58 -5.52 26.20
N GLU A 95 -22.44 -6.48 25.82
CA GLU A 95 -22.61 -6.97 24.45
C GLU A 95 -24.09 -6.88 24.09
N ILE A 96 -24.51 -5.70 23.63
CA ILE A 96 -25.93 -5.38 23.42
C ILE A 96 -26.26 -5.36 21.92
N SER A 97 -25.29 -5.04 21.07
CA SER A 97 -25.51 -4.87 19.63
C SER A 97 -25.60 -6.22 18.91
N GLU A 98 -26.22 -6.21 17.73
CA GLU A 98 -26.38 -7.42 16.92
C GLU A 98 -25.14 -7.69 16.06
N SER A 99 -24.79 -8.96 15.88
CA SER A 99 -23.77 -9.41 14.92
C SER A 99 -24.34 -9.48 13.49
N LYS A 100 -23.83 -8.66 12.56
CA LYS A 100 -24.22 -8.70 11.13
C LYS A 100 -23.02 -8.64 10.18
N SER A 101 -23.22 -9.09 8.93
CA SER A 101 -22.19 -9.00 7.89
C SER A 101 -21.95 -7.56 7.42
N VAL A 102 -20.69 -7.18 7.36
CA VAL A 102 -20.20 -5.89 6.82
C VAL A 102 -19.88 -5.98 5.32
N MET A 103 -20.07 -7.14 4.71
CA MET A 103 -19.88 -7.32 3.27
C MET A 103 -21.11 -6.82 2.50
N LYS A 104 -20.91 -6.36 1.26
CA LYS A 104 -22.00 -6.04 0.35
C LYS A 104 -22.76 -7.30 -0.03
N ARG A 105 -24.05 -7.16 -0.36
CA ARG A 105 -24.91 -8.29 -0.70
C ARG A 105 -24.35 -9.06 -1.90
N GLY A 106 -24.21 -10.38 -1.76
CA GLY A 106 -23.73 -11.28 -2.82
C GLY A 106 -22.24 -11.13 -3.14
N LYS A 107 -21.45 -10.44 -2.31
CA LYS A 107 -20.00 -10.31 -2.47
C LYS A 107 -19.27 -11.03 -1.33
N ASN A 108 -18.23 -11.77 -1.69
CA ASN A 108 -17.32 -12.45 -0.77
C ASN A 108 -15.86 -12.26 -1.21
N PHE A 109 -14.91 -12.68 -0.37
CA PHE A 109 -13.48 -12.68 -0.73
C PHE A 109 -13.03 -13.99 -1.40
N ASP A 110 -13.86 -15.05 -1.37
CA ASP A 110 -13.52 -16.38 -1.90
C ASP A 110 -13.08 -16.35 -3.37
N ASN A 111 -13.70 -15.48 -4.19
CA ASN A 111 -13.38 -15.32 -5.61
C ASN A 111 -12.77 -13.94 -5.94
N ALA A 112 -12.18 -13.27 -4.96
CA ALA A 112 -11.55 -11.98 -5.15
C ALA A 112 -10.25 -12.10 -5.96
N VAL A 113 -10.22 -11.50 -7.15
CA VAL A 113 -8.98 -11.38 -7.94
C VAL A 113 -8.24 -10.12 -7.50
N LEU A 114 -7.10 -10.32 -6.84
CA LEU A 114 -6.22 -9.24 -6.43
C LEU A 114 -5.37 -8.80 -7.63
N ARG A 115 -5.38 -7.50 -7.95
CA ARG A 115 -4.58 -6.95 -9.05
C ARG A 115 -3.23 -6.46 -8.51
N VAL A 116 -2.16 -6.82 -9.21
CA VAL A 116 -0.83 -6.26 -8.93
C VAL A 116 -0.77 -4.85 -9.50
N ILE A 117 -0.37 -3.91 -8.67
CA ILE A 117 -0.11 -2.52 -9.06
C ILE A 117 1.26 -2.51 -9.74
N GLN A 118 1.28 -2.04 -10.98
CA GLN A 118 2.53 -1.87 -11.72
C GLN A 118 3.36 -0.74 -11.09
N GLU A 119 4.68 -0.91 -11.11
CA GLU A 119 5.60 0.12 -10.67
C GLU A 119 5.46 1.38 -11.54
N GLY A 120 5.60 2.55 -10.90
CA GLY A 120 5.43 3.85 -11.53
C GLY A 120 4.06 4.47 -11.33
N HIS A 121 3.98 5.77 -11.56
CA HIS A 121 2.71 6.49 -11.56
C HIS A 121 2.28 6.78 -12.99
N PRO A 122 1.03 6.45 -13.38
CA PRO A 122 0.51 6.89 -14.66
C PRO A 122 0.54 8.42 -14.68
N VAL A 123 1.46 8.97 -15.48
CA VAL A 123 1.59 10.42 -15.64
C VAL A 123 0.39 10.90 -16.43
N LYS A 124 -0.33 11.88 -15.90
CA LYS A 124 -1.47 12.49 -16.61
C LYS A 124 -0.99 13.02 -17.97
N GLN A 125 -1.79 12.79 -19.02
CA GLN A 125 -1.45 13.23 -20.38
C GLN A 125 -1.12 14.73 -20.46
N VAL A 126 -1.82 15.55 -19.66
CA VAL A 126 -1.56 16.99 -19.56
C VAL A 126 -0.13 17.29 -19.11
N LYS A 127 0.38 16.57 -18.10
CA LYS A 127 1.75 16.76 -17.60
C LYS A 127 2.78 16.28 -18.63
N ILE A 128 2.49 15.21 -19.36
CA ILE A 128 3.36 14.75 -20.46
C ILE A 128 3.48 15.83 -21.53
N ASN A 129 2.35 16.43 -21.93
CA ASN A 129 2.34 17.49 -22.93
C ASN A 129 3.08 18.74 -22.45
N ASP A 130 2.91 19.12 -21.18
CA ASP A 130 3.60 20.26 -20.57
C ASP A 130 5.12 20.06 -20.54
N VAL A 131 5.58 18.88 -20.13
CA VAL A 131 7.00 18.50 -20.19
C VAL A 131 7.54 18.55 -21.62
N LYS A 132 6.78 18.05 -22.60
CA LYS A 132 7.16 18.14 -24.03
C LYS A 132 7.28 19.58 -24.49
N CYS A 133 6.37 20.46 -24.07
CA CYS A 133 6.44 21.90 -24.39
C CYS A 133 7.68 22.54 -23.77
N LEU A 134 8.00 22.24 -22.52
CA LEU A 134 9.22 22.73 -21.86
C LEU A 134 10.49 22.25 -22.56
N LEU A 135 10.56 20.97 -22.93
CA LEU A 135 11.71 20.41 -23.64
C LEU A 135 11.86 21.00 -25.05
N ASN A 136 10.76 21.17 -25.79
CA ASN A 136 10.77 21.87 -27.07
C ASN A 136 11.24 23.33 -26.93
N LEU A 137 10.83 24.02 -25.87
CA LEU A 137 11.21 25.42 -25.62
C LEU A 137 12.70 25.57 -25.32
N HIS A 138 13.26 24.67 -24.50
CA HIS A 138 14.65 24.75 -24.06
C HIS A 138 15.66 24.16 -25.05
N TYR A 139 15.30 23.08 -25.75
CA TYR A 139 16.23 22.30 -26.58
C TYR A 139 15.84 22.25 -28.07
N GLY A 140 14.74 22.92 -28.45
CA GLY A 140 14.23 22.93 -29.83
C GLY A 140 13.47 21.66 -30.22
N ASN A 141 12.92 21.59 -31.43
CA ASN A 141 12.02 20.50 -31.86
C ASN A 141 12.71 19.13 -32.00
N ASP A 142 14.03 19.07 -32.05
CA ASP A 142 14.82 17.85 -32.21
C ASP A 142 15.35 17.27 -30.89
N TRP A 143 14.90 17.78 -29.74
CA TRP A 143 15.38 17.34 -28.41
C TRP A 143 15.27 15.83 -28.18
N GLN A 144 14.33 15.15 -28.83
CA GLN A 144 14.15 13.70 -28.75
C GLN A 144 15.31 12.90 -29.38
N ARG A 145 16.15 13.56 -30.20
CA ARG A 145 17.29 12.93 -30.86
C ARG A 145 18.59 13.08 -30.05
N GLU A 146 18.58 13.85 -28.96
CA GLU A 146 19.76 14.00 -28.11
C GLU A 146 19.90 12.80 -27.18
N PRO A 147 21.01 12.04 -27.26
CA PRO A 147 21.21 10.83 -26.45
C PRO A 147 21.53 11.10 -24.96
N LYS A 148 21.57 12.37 -24.54
CA LYS A 148 21.91 12.79 -23.17
C LYS A 148 20.71 13.27 -22.34
N LEU A 149 19.50 13.30 -22.92
CA LEU A 149 18.25 13.73 -22.29
C LEU A 149 17.31 12.55 -21.99
#